data_AF-A0A967LBB3-F1
#
_entry.id   AF-A0A967LBB3-F1
#
_cell.length_a   1.000
_cell.length_b   1.000
_cell.length_c   1.000
_cell.angle_alpha   90.00
_cell.angle_beta   90.00
_cell.angle_gamma   90.00
#
_symmetry.space_group_name_H-M   'P 1'
#
loop_
_entity.id
_entity.type
_entity.pdbx_description
1 polymer ?
#
loop_
_entity_poly.entity_id
_entity_poly.type
_entity_poly.pdbx_seq_one_letter_code
_entity_poly.pdbx_strand_id
1 'polypeptide(L)'
;MQTKLTLRLEKSLIDAAKTEADRRGTSLSRLVADFFRSLTAVGGPGESQVLREETGRATDLGVGPRTRRLLGVLREDDVDPEAYRKHLENKHLR
;
A
#
# COMPACT_ATOMS: atom_id res chain seq x y z
N MET A 1 -22.29 0.26 -4.29
CA MET A 1 -22.77 1.55 -4.86
C MET A 1 -21.56 2.43 -5.18
N GLN A 2 -21.52 3.11 -6.33
CA GLN A 2 -20.42 4.03 -6.65
C GLN A 2 -20.78 5.46 -6.22
N THR A 3 -19.99 6.04 -5.32
CA THR A 3 -20.16 7.41 -4.82
C THR A 3 -19.02 8.30 -5.30
N LYS A 4 -19.28 9.60 -5.47
CA LYS A 4 -18.30 10.60 -5.94
C LYS A 4 -17.87 11.49 -4.79
N LEU A 5 -16.55 11.57 -4.56
CA LEU A 5 -15.94 12.55 -3.68
C LEU A 5 -15.49 13.78 -4.49
N THR A 6 -15.85 14.98 -4.05
CA THR A 6 -15.40 16.24 -4.66
C THR A 6 -14.66 17.06 -3.61
N LEU A 7 -13.41 17.44 -3.89
CA LEU A 7 -12.55 18.23 -3.01
C LEU A 7 -12.27 19.60 -3.64
N ARG A 8 -12.21 20.66 -2.83
CA ARG A 8 -11.72 21.97 -3.25
C ARG A 8 -10.25 22.07 -2.85
N LEU A 9 -9.38 22.24 -3.84
CA LEU A 9 -7.94 22.34 -3.69
C LEU A 9 -7.40 23.38 -4.65
N GLU A 10 -6.22 23.90 -4.35
CA GLU A 10 -5.50 24.79 -5.25
C GLU A 10 -5.14 24.06 -6.57
N LYS A 11 -5.24 24.79 -7.69
CA LYS A 11 -4.99 24.23 -9.02
C LYS A 11 -3.58 23.64 -9.15
N SER A 12 -2.58 24.34 -8.60
CA SER A 12 -1.18 23.89 -8.60
C SER A 12 -1.00 22.54 -7.91
N LEU A 13 -1.75 22.29 -6.83
CA LEU A 13 -1.72 21.02 -6.11
C LEU A 13 -2.36 19.89 -6.91
N ILE A 14 -3.46 20.17 -7.61
CA ILE A 14 -4.13 19.20 -8.50
C ILE A 14 -3.17 18.78 -9.62
N ASP A 15 -2.46 19.72 -10.23
CA ASP A 15 -1.55 19.47 -11.33
C ASP A 15 -0.31 18.67 -10.88
N ALA A 16 0.25 19.00 -9.71
CA ALA A 16 1.34 18.23 -9.10
C ALA A 16 0.91 16.78 -8.81
N ALA A 17 -0.30 16.59 -8.28
CA ALA A 17 -0.81 15.27 -7.94
C ALA A 17 -1.08 14.40 -9.19
N LYS A 18 -1.58 14.99 -10.28
CA LYS A 18 -1.74 14.31 -11.58
C LYS A 18 -0.39 13.91 -12.16
N THR A 19 0.59 14.81 -12.15
CA THR A 19 1.95 14.54 -12.64
C THR A 19 2.57 13.33 -11.92
N GLU A 20 2.41 13.25 -10.60
CA GLU A 20 2.89 12.11 -9.83
C GLU A 20 2.14 10.80 -10.13
N ALA A 21 0.84 10.89 -10.42
CA ALA A 21 0.04 9.75 -10.83
C ALA A 21 0.50 9.19 -12.18
N ASP A 22 0.74 10.07 -13.16
CA ASP A 22 1.23 9.71 -14.49
C ASP A 22 2.63 9.08 -14.40
N ARG A 23 3.53 9.67 -13.58
CA ARG A 23 4.87 9.11 -13.32
C ARG A 23 4.81 7.70 -12.73
N ARG A 24 3.76 7.38 -11.97
CA ARG A 24 3.52 6.06 -11.37
C ARG A 24 2.69 5.14 -12.27
N GLY A 25 2.27 5.58 -13.45
CA GLY A 25 1.42 4.81 -14.37
C GLY A 25 0.02 4.51 -13.80
N THR A 26 -0.55 5.43 -13.02
CA THR A 26 -1.86 5.26 -12.38
C THR A 26 -2.69 6.54 -12.49
N SER A 27 -3.98 6.47 -12.17
CA SER A 27 -4.84 7.65 -12.06
C SER A 27 -4.80 8.27 -10.66
N LEU A 28 -5.07 9.58 -10.58
CA LEU A 28 -5.21 10.30 -9.31
C LEU A 28 -6.32 9.69 -8.43
N SER A 29 -7.46 9.33 -9.03
CA SER A 29 -8.56 8.68 -8.31
C SER A 29 -8.12 7.36 -7.67
N ARG A 30 -7.27 6.58 -8.34
CA ARG A 30 -6.73 5.33 -7.79
C ARG A 30 -5.76 5.59 -6.65
N LEU A 31 -4.88 6.59 -6.76
CA LEU A 31 -3.99 6.97 -5.66
C LEU A 31 -4.76 7.38 -4.40
N VAL A 32 -5.81 8.20 -4.56
CA VAL A 32 -6.65 8.65 -3.45
C VAL A 32 -7.43 7.49 -2.83
N ALA A 33 -7.97 6.58 -3.66
CA ALA A 33 -8.64 5.38 -3.17
C ALA A 33 -7.68 4.48 -2.37
N ASP A 34 -6.47 4.26 -2.85
CA ASP A 34 -5.46 3.47 -2.16
C ASP A 34 -5.00 4.14 -0.85
N PHE A 35 -4.91 5.47 -0.82
CA PHE A 35 -4.66 6.23 0.40
C PHE A 35 -5.78 6.06 1.44
N PHE A 36 -7.05 6.24 1.04
CA PHE A 36 -8.17 6.03 1.98
C PHE A 36 -8.22 4.60 2.52
N ARG A 37 -7.97 3.59 1.69
CA ARG A 37 -7.85 2.20 2.14
C ARG A 37 -6.73 2.01 3.17
N SER A 38 -5.62 2.73 3.01
CA SER A 38 -4.51 2.67 3.98
C SER A 38 -4.86 3.33 5.32
N LEU A 39 -5.67 4.41 5.31
CA LEU A 39 -6.14 5.05 6.53
C LEU A 39 -7.10 4.13 7.31
N THR A 40 -8.02 3.46 6.61
CA THR A 40 -8.96 2.51 7.23
C THR A 40 -8.29 1.23 7.72
N ALA A 41 -7.08 0.90 7.24
CA ALA A 41 -6.33 -0.27 7.69
C ALA A 41 -5.61 -0.05 9.03
N VAL A 42 -5.39 1.21 9.43
CA VAL A 42 -4.62 1.59 10.62
C VAL A 42 -5.55 1.97 11.80
N GLY A 43 -6.83 2.26 11.55
CA GLY A 43 -7.78 2.75 12.54
C GLY A 43 -8.79 1.72 13.04
N GLY A 44 -8.50 1.08 14.18
CA GLY A 44 -9.46 0.61 15.19
C GLY A 44 -10.56 -0.43 14.82
N PRO A 45 -11.17 -1.10 15.83
CA PRO A 45 -12.01 -2.30 15.62
C PRO A 45 -13.40 -2.07 14.99
N GLY A 46 -13.75 -0.84 14.61
CA GLY A 46 -15.14 -0.46 14.28
C GLY A 46 -15.51 -0.46 12.80
N GLU A 47 -14.55 -0.32 11.88
CA GLU A 47 -14.85 -0.13 10.43
C GLU A 47 -14.32 -1.27 9.55
N SER A 48 -13.79 -2.31 10.17
CA SER A 48 -13.22 -3.47 9.45
C SER A 48 -14.30 -4.38 8.82
N GLN A 49 -15.59 -4.20 9.12
CA GLN A 49 -16.65 -5.07 8.57
C GLN A 49 -17.10 -4.71 7.15
N VAL A 50 -17.13 -3.43 6.78
CA VAL A 50 -17.71 -3.00 5.48
C VAL A 50 -16.84 -3.31 4.26
N LEU A 51 -15.56 -3.65 4.43
CA LEU A 51 -14.65 -4.03 3.33
C LEU A 51 -14.27 -5.51 3.34
N ARG A 52 -14.76 -6.29 4.31
CA ARG A 52 -14.47 -7.72 4.43
C ARG A 52 -15.25 -8.58 3.43
N GLU A 53 -16.38 -8.11 2.94
CA GLU A 53 -17.32 -8.95 2.16
C GLU A 53 -17.02 -9.02 0.65
N GLU A 54 -16.38 -8.01 0.04
CA GLU A 54 -16.20 -7.98 -1.43
C GLU A 54 -14.94 -8.65 -1.97
N THR A 55 -13.93 -8.92 -1.13
CA THR A 55 -12.68 -9.56 -1.58
C THR A 55 -12.30 -10.71 -0.68
N GLY A 56 -13.06 -11.80 -0.78
CA GLY A 56 -12.65 -13.10 -0.28
C GLY A 56 -11.25 -13.43 -0.84
N ARG A 57 -10.31 -13.68 0.08
CA ARG A 57 -8.86 -13.91 -0.11
C ARG A 57 -8.01 -12.64 -0.25
N ALA A 58 -7.57 -12.05 0.87
CA ALA A 58 -6.17 -11.58 1.06
C ALA A 58 -5.92 -10.77 2.35
N THR A 59 -6.53 -11.08 3.51
CA THR A 59 -6.26 -10.33 4.75
C THR A 59 -5.37 -11.02 5.77
N ASP A 60 -4.97 -12.29 5.59
CA ASP A 60 -4.30 -13.04 6.66
C ASP A 60 -2.87 -12.56 7.02
N LEU A 61 -2.23 -11.74 6.20
CA LEU A 61 -0.85 -11.31 6.42
C LEU A 61 -0.69 -9.85 6.86
N GLY A 62 -1.76 -9.04 6.91
CA GLY A 62 -1.67 -7.63 7.30
C GLY A 62 -0.73 -6.77 6.43
N VAL A 63 -0.31 -7.25 5.25
CA VAL A 63 0.65 -6.55 4.39
C VAL A 63 -0.01 -5.60 3.40
N GLY A 64 0.66 -4.48 3.13
CA GLY A 64 0.24 -3.48 2.14
C GLY A 64 0.24 -4.01 0.69
N PRO A 65 -0.45 -3.32 -0.24
CA PRO A 65 -0.67 -3.81 -1.61
C PRO A 65 0.61 -3.99 -2.43
N ARG A 66 1.65 -3.19 -2.17
CA ARG A 66 2.97 -3.33 -2.81
C ARG A 66 3.68 -4.58 -2.33
N THR A 67 3.74 -4.79 -1.02
CA THR A 67 4.34 -5.97 -0.40
C THR A 67 3.62 -7.25 -0.84
N ARG A 68 2.29 -7.21 -0.99
CA ARG A 68 1.50 -8.34 -1.51
C ARG A 68 1.89 -8.72 -2.94
N ARG A 69 2.23 -7.76 -3.80
CA ARG A 69 2.69 -8.04 -5.19
C ARG A 69 4.07 -8.68 -5.24
N LEU A 70 4.87 -8.49 -4.20
CA LEU A 70 6.20 -9.06 -4.07
C LEU A 70 6.20 -10.40 -3.32
N LEU A 71 5.07 -10.77 -2.72
CA LEU A 71 4.92 -12.03 -2.01
C LEU A 71 5.02 -13.20 -3.01
N GLY A 72 5.94 -14.13 -2.76
CA GLY A 72 6.19 -15.29 -3.64
C GLY A 72 7.16 -15.04 -4.80
N VAL A 73 7.75 -13.83 -4.89
CA VAL A 73 8.80 -13.54 -5.89
C VAL A 73 10.15 -14.17 -5.48
N LEU A 74 10.41 -14.28 -4.19
CA LEU A 74 11.58 -14.97 -3.65
C LEU A 74 11.29 -16.45 -3.45
N ARG A 75 12.22 -17.30 -3.90
CA ARG A 75 12.22 -18.74 -3.65
C ARG A 75 12.79 -18.98 -2.26
N GLU A 76 12.31 -19.99 -1.56
CA GLU A 76 12.79 -20.32 -0.21
C GLU A 76 14.29 -20.65 -0.21
N ASP A 77 14.78 -21.24 -1.30
CA ASP A 77 16.20 -21.59 -1.49
C ASP A 77 17.12 -20.36 -1.63
N ASP A 78 16.56 -19.20 -2.00
CA ASP A 78 17.31 -17.95 -2.22
C ASP A 78 17.38 -17.08 -0.94
N VAL A 79 16.76 -17.53 0.15
CA VAL A 79 16.68 -16.76 1.41
C VAL A 79 17.55 -17.40 2.48
N ASP A 80 18.68 -16.77 2.77
CA ASP A 80 19.51 -17.10 3.93
C ASP A 80 19.26 -16.10 5.09
N PRO A 81 18.63 -16.54 6.19
CA PRO A 81 18.40 -15.69 7.36
C PRO A 81 19.69 -15.15 7.98
N GLU A 82 20.80 -15.88 7.89
CA GLU A 82 22.07 -15.48 8.48
C GLU A 82 22.74 -14.37 7.67
N ALA A 83 22.64 -14.43 6.34
CA ALA A 83 23.04 -13.35 5.45
C ALA A 83 22.30 -12.03 5.78
N TYR A 84 21.00 -12.10 6.10
CA TYR A 84 20.23 -10.92 6.49
C TYR A 84 20.66 -10.35 7.85
N ARG A 85 20.92 -11.20 8.86
CA ARG A 85 21.45 -10.74 10.16
C ARG A 85 22.78 -10.02 10.00
N LYS A 86 23.72 -10.61 9.24
CA LYS A 86 25.02 -10.01 8.94
C LYS A 86 24.89 -8.68 8.19
N HIS A 87 23.92 -8.55 7.29
CA HIS A 87 23.62 -7.27 6.64
C HIS A 87 23.19 -6.20 7.66
N LEU A 88 22.29 -6.54 8.58
CA LEU A 88 21.81 -5.61 9.61
C LEU A 88 22.92 -5.17 10.56
N GLU A 89 23.79 -6.09 10.98
CA GLU A 89 24.98 -5.75 11.77
C GLU A 89 25.88 -4.75 11.04
N ASN A 90 26.21 -5.00 9.77
CA ASN A 90 27.04 -4.07 8.99
C ASN A 90 26.38 -2.71 8.76
N LYS A 91 25.05 -2.66 8.69
CA LYS A 91 24.27 -1.45 8.43
C LYS A 91 24.08 -0.58 9.67
N HIS A 92 23.99 -1.18 10.86
CA HIS A 92 23.59 -0.49 12.09
C HIS A 92 24.65 -0.51 13.20
N LEU A 93 25.60 -1.44 13.18
CA LEU A 93 26.68 -1.58 14.18
C LEU A 93 28.06 -1.16 13.62
N ARG A 94 28.09 -0.31 12.59
CA ARG A 94 29.29 0.39 12.13
C ARG A 94 29.20 1.89 12.36
#